data_AF-A0A2V8T1V3-F1
#
_entry.id   AF-A0A2V8T1V3-F1
#
_cell.length_a   1.000
_cell.length_b   1.000
_cell.length_c   1.000
_cell.angle_alpha   90.00
_cell.angle_beta   90.00
_cell.angle_gamma   90.00
#
_symmetry.space_group_name_H-M   'P 1'
#
loop_
_entity.id
_entity.type
_entity.pdbx_description
1 polymer ?
#
loop_
_entity_poly.entity_id
_entity_poly.type
_entity_poly.pdbx_seq_one_letter_code
_entity_poly.pdbx_strand_id
1 'polypeptide(L)' 'MERQGYENQHVMRRRAWIEDKTGCQLTHIGSYSIPSEQMRGNIENPIGAAQMPLAIAGPLLVN' A
#
# COMPACT_ATOMS: atom_id res chain seq x y z
N MET A 1 24.02 -3.85 0.29
CA MET A 1 22.93 -3.36 -0.58
C MET A 1 22.16 -2.30 0.19
N GLU A 2 22.13 -1.07 -0.29
CA GLU A 2 21.39 0.02 0.36
C GLU A 2 19.92 -0.33 0.53
N ARG A 3 19.37 -0.08 1.71
CA ARG A 3 17.94 -0.25 2.02
C ARG A 3 17.18 0.80 1.21
N GLN A 4 16.67 0.41 0.04
CA GLN A 4 15.98 1.30 -0.91
C GLN A 4 14.61 1.85 -0.43
N GLY A 5 14.37 1.96 0.89
CA GLY A 5 13.17 2.62 1.43
C GLY A 5 11.87 1.82 1.42
N TYR A 6 11.88 0.51 1.21
CA TYR A 6 10.64 -0.30 1.17
C TYR A 6 10.29 -0.99 2.50
N GLU A 7 11.17 -0.88 3.50
CA GLU A 7 10.84 -1.34 4.86
C GLU A 7 9.65 -0.55 5.41
N ASN A 8 8.84 -1.21 6.24
CA ASN A 8 7.60 -0.66 6.78
C ASN A 8 7.78 0.74 7.40
N GLN A 9 8.87 0.95 8.15
CA GLN A 9 9.22 2.25 8.74
C GLN A 9 9.35 3.40 7.74
N HIS A 10 9.86 3.14 6.55
CA HIS A 10 10.04 4.16 5.51
C HIS A 10 8.70 4.51 4.86
N VAL A 11 7.84 3.50 4.65
CA VAL A 11 6.45 3.69 4.18
C VAL A 11 5.65 4.51 5.19
N MET A 12 5.73 4.17 6.47
CA MET A 12 5.10 4.94 7.56
C MET A 12 5.61 6.37 7.62
N ARG A 13 6.93 6.60 7.49
CA ARG A 13 7.50 7.95 7.52
C ARG A 13 7.02 8.82 6.36
N ARG A 14 6.91 8.27 5.14
CA ARG A 14 6.34 9.01 4.01
C ARG A 14 4.87 9.36 4.24
N ARG A 15 4.08 8.41 4.75
CA ARG A 15 2.67 8.64 5.09
C ARG A 15 2.51 9.75 6.14
N ALA A 16 3.26 9.68 7.24
CA ALA A 16 3.24 10.72 8.26
C ALA A 16 3.64 12.10 7.71
N TRP A 17 4.61 12.14 6.79
CA TRP A 17 5.01 13.39 6.15
C TRP A 17 3.89 14.01 5.30
N ILE A 18 3.14 13.22 4.53
CA ILE A 18 2.03 13.76 3.72
C ILE A 18 0.82 14.14 4.61
N GLU A 19 0.57 13.43 5.70
CA GLU A 19 -0.44 13.79 6.70
C GLU A 19 -0.12 15.16 7.34
N ASP A 20 1.13 15.39 7.73
CA ASP A 20 1.61 16.70 8.25
C ASP A 20 1.41 17.83 7.22
N LYS A 21 1.74 17.58 5.96
CA LYS A 21 1.63 18.61 4.89
C LYS A 21 0.21 18.96 4.50
N THR A 22 -0.73 18.04 4.68
CA THR A 22 -2.10 18.18 4.18
C THR A 22 -3.12 18.41 5.29
N GLY A 23 -2.80 18.06 6.54
CA GLY A 23 -3.76 18.01 7.65
C GLY A 23 -4.78 16.87 7.54
N CYS A 24 -4.67 16.02 6.51
CA CYS A 24 -5.56 14.87 6.30
C CYS A 24 -5.06 13.66 7.10
N GLN A 25 -6.00 12.83 7.56
CA GLN A 25 -5.68 11.52 8.13
C GLN A 25 -5.78 10.43 7.05
N LEU A 26 -4.78 9.55 6.97
CA LEU A 26 -4.68 8.48 5.97
C LEU A 26 -4.82 7.09 6.60
N THR A 27 -5.69 6.96 7.61
CA THR A 27 -5.90 5.75 8.40
C THR A 27 -6.12 4.50 7.53
N HIS A 28 -7.01 4.58 6.52
CA HIS A 28 -7.33 3.43 5.67
C HIS A 28 -6.24 3.10 4.65
N ILE A 29 -5.53 4.13 4.14
CA ILE A 29 -4.38 3.93 3.24
C ILE A 29 -3.28 3.17 3.99
N GLY A 30 -3.08 3.52 5.26
CA GLY A 30 -2.11 2.89 6.13
C GLY A 30 -2.44 1.49 6.62
N SER A 31 -3.69 1.05 6.47
CA SER A 31 -4.17 -0.25 6.91
C SER A 31 -4.18 -1.23 5.75
N TYR A 32 -3.04 -1.88 5.52
CA TYR A 32 -2.85 -2.85 4.44
C TYR A 32 -2.15 -4.11 4.94
N SER A 33 -2.43 -5.25 4.31
CA SER A 33 -1.90 -6.56 4.72
C SER A 33 -0.70 -7.01 3.87
N ILE A 34 -0.41 -6.33 2.76
CA ILE A 34 0.71 -6.66 1.88
C ILE A 34 2.02 -6.21 2.54
N PRO A 35 3.05 -7.06 2.70
CA PRO A 35 4.35 -6.62 3.20
C PRO A 35 4.94 -5.52 2.33
N SER A 36 5.36 -4.42 2.93
CA SER A 36 5.84 -3.22 2.21
C SER A 36 7.04 -3.49 1.31
N GLU A 37 7.87 -4.48 1.66
CA GLU A 37 9.03 -4.91 0.90
C GLU A 37 8.64 -5.48 -0.47
N GLN A 38 7.45 -6.06 -0.60
CA GLN A 38 6.92 -6.60 -1.85
C GLN A 38 6.40 -5.52 -2.80
N MET A 39 6.25 -4.27 -2.35
CA MET A 39 5.90 -3.14 -3.22
C MET A 39 7.06 -2.76 -4.16
N ARG A 40 8.27 -3.27 -3.91
CA ARG A 40 9.44 -3.07 -4.76
C ARG A 40 9.18 -3.56 -6.18
N GLY A 41 9.43 -2.68 -7.15
CA GLY A 41 9.24 -2.98 -8.57
C GLY A 41 7.78 -2.90 -9.03
N ASN A 42 6.83 -2.69 -8.10
CA ASN A 42 5.42 -2.47 -8.41
C ASN A 42 5.03 -0.98 -8.32
N ILE A 43 5.68 -0.22 -7.42
CA ILE A 43 5.41 1.21 -7.22
C ILE A 43 6.59 1.92 -6.57
N GLU A 44 6.73 3.22 -6.80
CA GLU A 44 7.67 4.12 -6.12
C GLU A 44 7.01 4.87 -4.95
N ASN A 45 7.83 5.23 -3.95
CA ASN A 45 7.42 6.03 -2.79
C ASN A 45 6.11 5.59 -2.09
N PRO A 46 5.95 4.29 -1.76
CA PRO A 46 4.70 3.82 -1.18
C PRO A 46 4.36 4.52 0.14
N ILE A 47 3.08 4.82 0.36
CA ILE A 47 2.52 5.31 1.63
C ILE A 47 1.49 4.35 2.23
N GLY A 48 1.12 3.30 1.49
CA GLY A 48 0.10 2.34 1.84
C GLY A 48 -0.54 1.72 0.60
N ALA A 49 -1.83 1.37 0.69
CA ALA A 49 -2.57 0.79 -0.43
C ALA A 49 -4.00 1.32 -0.52
N ALA A 50 -4.57 1.33 -1.72
CA ALA A 50 -6.01 1.52 -1.93
C ALA A 50 -6.73 0.18 -1.76
N GLN A 51 -7.91 0.21 -1.15
CA GLN A 51 -8.75 -0.97 -0.97
C GLN A 51 -9.79 -1.00 -2.09
N MET A 52 -9.80 -2.07 -2.88
CA MET A 52 -10.75 -2.27 -3.98
C MET A 52 -11.77 -3.35 -3.61
N PRO A 53 -13.09 -3.08 -3.70
CA PRO A 53 -14.09 -4.13 -3.56
C PRO A 53 -13.86 -5.23 -4.59
N LEU A 54 -13.84 -6.47 -4.13
CA LEU A 54 -13.64 -7.66 -4.95
C LEU A 54 -14.76 -8.66 -4.67
N ALA A 55 -15.25 -9.31 -5.71
CA ALA A 55 -16.33 -10.29 -5.63
C ALA A 55 -16.01 -11.52 -6.47
N ILE A 56 -16.80 -12.59 -6.26
CA ILE A 56 -16.72 -13.84 -7.01
C ILE A 56 -17.86 -13.85 -8.05
N ALA A 57 -17.58 -14.30 -9.27
CA ALA A 57 -18.59 -14.54 -10.31
C ALA A 57 -18.63 -16.03 -10.67
N GLY A 58 -19.83 -16.62 -10.78
CA GLY A 58 -20.00 -18.00 -11.21
C GLY A 58 -21.36 -18.64 -10.90
N PRO A 59 -21.52 -19.93 -11.24
CA PRO A 59 -20.50 -20.79 -11.87
C PRO A 59 -20.23 -20.44 -13.35
N LEU A 60 -18.98 -20.61 -13.79
CA LEU A 60 -18.58 -20.56 -15.21
C LEU A 60 -18.20 -21.98 -15.64
N LEU A 61 -18.97 -22.56 -16.56
CA LEU A 61 -18.62 -23.84 -17.18
C LEU A 61 -17.48 -23.63 -18.20
N VAL A 62 -16.42 -24.42 -18.11
CA VAL A 62 -15.28 -24.44 -19.04
C VAL A 62 -15.15 -25.84 -19.63
N ASN A 63 -14.90 -25.92 -20.95
CA ASN A 63 -14.70 -27.18 -21.70
C ASN A 63 -13.25 -27.64 -21.66
#